data_AF-V4PBP0-F1
#
_entry.id   AF-V4PBP0-F1
#
_cell.length_a   1.000
_cell.length_b   1.000
_cell.length_c   1.000
_cell.angle_alpha   90.00
_cell.angle_beta   90.00
_cell.angle_gamma   90.00
#
_symmetry.space_group_name_H-M   'P 1'
#
loop_
_entity.id
_entity.type
_entity.pdbx_description
1 polymer ?
#
loop_
_entity_poly.entity_id
_entity_poly.type
_entity_poly.pdbx_seq_one_letter_code
_entity_poly.pdbx_strand_id
1 'polypeptide(L)'
;VVSVDDDSVNNGSFANSGALRVASGASFTNIGSLSNASSLTNLGLLSNTGTLSNSGTLLSSSGTLLNSGLLSNTGRISGTVTTTGTGVVRNQSGGSIAGVLAGVTGSASVVDNSGTISASGASGTAVALSSASTVNNTGSTALISGGLTGLSLSGGGTIVNSGSIAGVLGQGVVLSQGGSVSNSGHISGATSGIEITGGTALVTNTGTIIGSGASGVGVLFSGGSGTIDNFGDISGAGGTAIRFAGGTNQLILENGSSLNGIADGTLGVNTLLVNGSATLAG
;
A
#
# COMPACT_ATOMS: atom_id res chain seq x y z
N VAL A 1 11.67 32.01 -9.79
CA VAL A 1 11.85 30.91 -8.82
C VAL A 1 11.95 31.56 -7.44
N VAL A 2 11.06 31.23 -6.51
CA VAL A 2 11.21 31.60 -5.09
C VAL A 2 12.05 30.50 -4.44
N SER A 3 13.01 30.88 -3.61
CA SER A 3 13.91 29.95 -2.96
C SER A 3 13.78 30.04 -1.45
N VAL A 4 13.76 28.88 -0.79
CA VAL A 4 13.94 28.70 0.64
C VAL A 4 15.36 28.19 0.82
N ASP A 5 16.27 29.08 1.23
CA ASP A 5 17.70 28.78 1.39
C ASP A 5 18.12 28.59 2.85
N ASP A 6 17.23 28.91 3.81
CA ASP A 6 17.38 28.72 5.26
C ASP A 6 16.07 28.19 5.87
N ASP A 7 16.06 27.94 7.18
CA ASP A 7 14.86 27.53 7.93
C ASP A 7 13.72 28.52 7.78
N SER A 8 12.62 28.06 7.19
CA SER A 8 11.42 28.85 6.92
C SER A 8 10.17 28.14 7.38
N VAL A 9 9.17 28.91 7.80
CA VAL A 9 7.88 28.39 8.29
C VAL A 9 6.74 29.04 7.52
N ASN A 10 5.84 28.22 6.98
CA ASN A 10 4.51 28.66 6.56
C ASN A 10 3.50 28.36 7.66
N ASN A 11 3.03 29.39 8.37
CA ASN A 11 1.96 29.32 9.37
C ASN A 11 0.62 29.88 8.88
N GLY A 12 0.56 30.33 7.62
CA GLY A 12 -0.62 30.90 6.99
C GLY A 12 -1.04 30.12 5.75
N SER A 13 -1.47 30.83 4.71
CA SER A 13 -1.74 30.26 3.39
C SER A 13 -0.63 30.67 2.42
N PHE A 14 0.06 29.69 1.85
CA PHE A 14 1.09 29.90 0.84
C PHE A 14 0.70 29.16 -0.45
N ALA A 15 0.54 29.90 -1.54
CA ALA A 15 0.21 29.34 -2.84
C ALA A 15 1.40 29.48 -3.80
N ASN A 16 1.99 28.36 -4.21
CA ASN A 16 2.95 28.31 -5.29
C ASN A 16 2.24 28.06 -6.63
N SER A 17 2.10 29.14 -7.41
CA SER A 17 1.67 29.09 -8.82
C SER A 17 2.84 29.13 -9.81
N GLY A 18 4.07 29.27 -9.32
CA GLY A 18 5.29 29.38 -10.13
C GLY A 18 6.27 28.26 -9.85
N ALA A 19 7.51 28.63 -9.51
CA ALA A 19 8.54 27.67 -9.14
C ALA A 19 9.05 27.98 -7.74
N LEU A 20 8.89 27.02 -6.82
CA LEU A 20 9.44 27.04 -5.47
C LEU A 20 10.59 26.04 -5.37
N ARG A 21 11.69 26.43 -4.73
CA ARG A 21 12.82 25.55 -4.45
C ARG A 21 13.12 25.57 -2.95
N VAL A 22 13.21 24.41 -2.33
CA VAL A 22 13.81 24.25 -0.99
C VAL A 22 15.24 23.75 -1.21
N ALA A 23 16.23 24.54 -0.81
CA ALA A 23 17.63 24.26 -1.05
C ALA A 23 18.15 23.09 -0.23
N SER A 24 19.26 22.49 -0.68
CA SER A 24 19.99 21.51 0.12
C SER A 24 20.45 22.14 1.43
N GLY A 25 20.17 21.47 2.55
CA GLY A 25 20.47 21.97 3.90
C GLY A 25 19.43 22.90 4.49
N ALA A 26 18.47 23.40 3.71
CA ALA A 26 17.37 24.24 4.21
C ALA A 26 16.18 23.39 4.70
N SER A 27 15.40 23.95 5.62
CA SER A 27 14.13 23.40 6.06
C SER A 27 12.97 24.32 5.70
N PHE A 28 11.90 23.77 5.12
CA PHE A 28 10.62 24.45 4.98
C PHE A 28 9.54 23.70 5.74
N THR A 29 9.05 24.30 6.83
CA THR A 29 8.01 23.71 7.66
C THR A 29 6.66 24.35 7.36
N ASN A 30 5.73 23.56 6.82
CA ASN A 30 4.35 23.95 6.63
C ASN A 30 3.50 23.50 7.83
N ILE A 31 3.13 24.46 8.68
CA ILE A 31 2.14 24.26 9.76
C ILE A 31 0.76 24.80 9.37
N GLY A 32 0.68 25.62 8.31
CA GLY A 32 -0.55 26.15 7.73
C GLY A 32 -1.02 25.39 6.49
N SER A 33 -1.43 26.11 5.46
CA SER A 33 -1.86 25.57 4.16
C SER A 33 -0.85 25.93 3.08
N LEU A 34 -0.28 24.91 2.43
CA LEU A 34 0.60 25.01 1.29
C LEU A 34 -0.09 24.42 0.06
N SER A 35 -0.36 25.25 -0.95
CA SER A 35 -0.86 24.80 -2.25
C SER A 35 0.26 24.88 -3.29
N ASN A 36 0.59 23.76 -3.92
CA ASN A 36 1.51 23.69 -5.05
C ASN A 36 0.73 23.37 -6.34
N ALA A 37 0.52 24.37 -7.18
CA ALA A 37 -0.14 24.25 -8.48
C ALA A 37 0.84 24.12 -9.66
N SER A 38 2.15 24.28 -9.41
CA SER A 38 3.18 24.24 -10.44
C SER A 38 4.41 23.46 -9.92
N SER A 39 5.64 23.98 -10.03
CA SER A 39 6.84 23.24 -9.65
C SER A 39 7.30 23.54 -8.22
N LEU A 40 7.47 22.51 -7.40
CA LEU A 40 8.15 22.55 -6.12
C LEU A 40 9.32 21.57 -6.14
N THR A 41 10.55 22.07 -6.11
CA THR A 41 11.75 21.24 -6.02
C THR A 41 12.28 21.24 -4.59
N ASN A 42 12.19 20.11 -3.92
CA ASN A 42 12.73 19.89 -2.58
C ASN A 42 14.07 19.17 -2.64
N LEU A 43 15.16 19.90 -2.36
CA LEU A 43 16.51 19.36 -2.19
C LEU A 43 16.92 19.29 -0.71
N GLY A 44 16.13 19.88 0.19
CA GLY A 44 16.36 19.92 1.63
C GLY A 44 15.31 19.12 2.40
N LEU A 45 14.80 19.70 3.48
CA LEU A 45 13.71 19.15 4.28
C LEU A 45 12.42 19.94 4.03
N LEU A 46 11.37 19.27 3.55
CA LEU A 46 10.01 19.79 3.53
C LEU A 46 9.19 19.02 4.57
N SER A 47 8.77 19.71 5.63
CA SER A 47 7.97 19.13 6.71
C SER A 47 6.54 19.66 6.65
N ASN A 48 5.56 18.79 6.47
CA ASN A 48 4.14 19.15 6.50
C ASN A 48 3.48 18.62 7.77
N THR A 49 3.16 19.52 8.70
CA THR A 49 2.31 19.24 9.87
C THR A 49 0.90 19.81 9.69
N GLY A 50 0.72 20.76 8.77
CA GLY A 50 -0.56 21.33 8.34
C GLY A 50 -1.16 20.60 7.14
N THR A 51 -1.62 21.37 6.14
CA THR A 51 -2.15 20.83 4.88
C THR A 51 -1.24 21.18 3.70
N LEU A 52 -0.82 20.16 2.96
CA LEU A 52 -0.11 20.28 1.69
C LEU A 52 -1.01 19.76 0.57
N SER A 53 -1.42 20.64 -0.35
CA SER A 53 -2.17 20.27 -1.57
C SER A 53 -1.26 20.39 -2.78
N ASN A 54 -1.02 19.28 -3.48
CA ASN A 54 -0.20 19.24 -4.69
C ASN A 54 -1.07 18.89 -5.92
N SER A 55 -1.30 19.87 -6.79
CA SER A 55 -1.86 19.66 -8.13
C SER A 55 -0.82 19.81 -9.24
N GLY A 56 0.34 20.38 -8.92
CA GLY A 56 1.48 20.48 -9.83
C GLY A 56 2.47 19.32 -9.68
N THR A 57 3.77 19.63 -9.84
CA THR A 57 4.86 18.67 -9.65
C THR A 57 5.66 19.02 -8.40
N LEU A 58 5.84 18.04 -7.52
CA LEU A 58 6.72 18.09 -6.37
C LEU A 58 7.88 17.09 -6.58
N LEU A 59 9.09 17.60 -6.75
CA LEU A 59 10.31 16.79 -6.90
C LEU A 59 11.02 16.72 -5.54
N SER A 60 10.97 15.57 -4.88
CA SER A 60 11.65 15.31 -3.60
C SER A 60 12.50 14.03 -3.65
N SER A 61 13.03 13.68 -4.83
CA SER A 61 13.89 12.51 -4.99
C SER A 61 15.27 12.67 -4.34
N SER A 62 15.70 13.92 -4.12
CA SER A 62 17.01 14.26 -3.54
C SER A 62 16.89 14.99 -2.19
N GLY A 63 15.66 15.26 -1.74
CA GLY A 63 15.35 15.85 -0.43
C GLY A 63 14.41 14.96 0.36
N THR A 64 14.08 15.37 1.58
CA THR A 64 13.17 14.64 2.47
C THR A 64 11.82 15.34 2.52
N LEU A 65 10.75 14.60 2.25
CA LEU A 65 9.37 15.05 2.46
C LEU A 65 8.77 14.31 3.66
N LEU A 66 8.60 15.03 4.77
CA LEU A 66 7.92 14.53 5.96
C LEU A 66 6.47 14.98 5.99
N ASN A 67 5.56 14.09 6.36
CA ASN A 67 4.14 14.39 6.51
C ASN A 67 3.60 13.83 7.83
N SER A 68 3.28 14.72 8.77
CA SER A 68 2.50 14.41 9.97
C SER A 68 1.12 15.05 9.97
N GLY A 69 0.86 15.94 9.01
CA GLY A 69 -0.45 16.52 8.73
C GLY A 69 -1.19 15.82 7.58
N LEU A 70 -1.94 16.60 6.80
CA LEU A 70 -2.64 16.15 5.60
C LEU A 70 -1.85 16.49 4.34
N LEU A 71 -1.49 15.46 3.58
CA LEU A 71 -1.01 15.61 2.21
C LEU A 71 -2.10 15.16 1.24
N SER A 72 -2.50 16.04 0.32
CA SER A 72 -3.43 15.74 -0.75
C SER A 72 -2.77 15.95 -2.11
N ASN A 73 -2.75 14.92 -2.95
CA ASN A 73 -2.09 14.93 -4.24
C ASN A 73 -3.07 14.60 -5.37
N THR A 74 -3.24 15.52 -6.31
CA THR A 74 -3.87 15.29 -7.62
C THR A 74 -2.86 15.42 -8.77
N GLY A 75 -1.67 15.94 -8.49
CA GLY A 75 -0.56 16.06 -9.44
C GLY A 75 0.48 14.96 -9.28
N ARG A 76 1.75 15.32 -9.45
CA ARG A 76 2.88 14.39 -9.37
C ARG A 76 3.78 14.68 -8.18
N ILE A 77 4.09 13.65 -7.40
CA ILE A 77 5.17 13.63 -6.41
C ILE A 77 6.22 12.63 -6.88
N SER A 78 7.42 13.11 -7.15
CA SER A 78 8.57 12.29 -7.52
C SER A 78 9.56 12.25 -6.35
N GLY A 79 9.51 11.18 -5.58
CA GLY A 79 10.19 11.02 -4.30
C GLY A 79 9.31 10.26 -3.31
N THR A 80 9.89 9.87 -2.19
CA THR A 80 9.17 9.18 -1.12
C THR A 80 8.46 10.19 -0.23
N VAL A 81 7.19 9.92 0.10
CA VAL A 81 6.49 10.60 1.20
C VAL A 81 6.73 9.81 2.48
N THR A 82 7.45 10.39 3.44
CA THR A 82 7.69 9.78 4.76
C THR A 82 6.68 10.31 5.76
N THR A 83 5.80 9.45 6.23
CA THR A 83 4.73 9.77 7.16
C THR A 83 5.15 9.55 8.60
N THR A 84 4.67 10.39 9.52
CA THR A 84 4.92 10.23 10.95
C THR A 84 3.65 10.52 11.77
N GLY A 85 3.47 9.79 12.87
CA GLY A 85 2.40 10.02 13.84
C GLY A 85 1.01 9.92 13.20
N THR A 86 0.27 11.04 13.15
CA THR A 86 -1.10 11.07 12.61
C THR A 86 -1.16 11.35 11.11
N GLY A 87 -0.03 11.39 10.40
CA GLY A 87 0.05 11.77 8.99
C GLY A 87 -0.95 11.02 8.10
N VAL A 88 -1.66 11.77 7.27
CA VAL A 88 -2.61 11.26 6.26
C VAL A 88 -2.09 11.59 4.87
N VAL A 89 -2.11 10.59 3.98
CA VAL A 89 -1.79 10.76 2.56
C VAL A 89 -3.02 10.46 1.74
N ARG A 90 -3.46 11.41 0.91
CA ARG A 90 -4.52 11.23 -0.09
C ARG A 90 -3.96 11.40 -1.48
N ASN A 91 -3.72 10.31 -2.18
CA ASN A 91 -3.37 10.32 -3.59
C ASN A 91 -4.63 10.13 -4.42
N GLN A 92 -5.19 11.22 -4.91
CA GLN A 92 -6.47 11.25 -5.60
C GLN A 92 -6.34 10.72 -7.04
N SER A 93 -7.47 10.47 -7.71
CA SER A 93 -7.51 10.10 -9.13
C SER A 93 -6.69 11.07 -9.99
N GLY A 94 -5.87 10.52 -10.90
CA GLY A 94 -4.89 11.28 -11.70
C GLY A 94 -3.59 11.62 -10.97
N GLY A 95 -3.57 11.53 -9.64
CA GLY A 95 -2.39 11.74 -8.81
C GLY A 95 -1.39 10.59 -8.91
N SER A 96 -0.10 10.93 -8.89
CA SER A 96 1.01 9.98 -8.86
C SER A 96 1.98 10.29 -7.72
N ILE A 97 2.31 9.28 -6.91
CA ILE A 97 3.41 9.32 -5.94
C ILE A 97 4.38 8.20 -6.31
N ALA A 98 5.60 8.55 -6.71
CA ALA A 98 6.58 7.58 -7.18
C ALA A 98 7.96 7.84 -6.57
N GLY A 99 8.48 6.85 -5.84
CA GLY A 99 9.87 6.83 -5.37
C GLY A 99 10.61 5.59 -5.82
N VAL A 100 11.91 5.51 -5.51
CA VAL A 100 12.74 4.35 -5.90
C VAL A 100 12.45 3.17 -4.97
N LEU A 101 12.58 3.36 -3.66
CA LEU A 101 12.37 2.30 -2.68
C LEU A 101 10.95 2.29 -2.08
N ALA A 102 10.27 3.44 -2.05
CA ALA A 102 8.89 3.56 -1.63
C ALA A 102 8.21 4.77 -2.25
N GLY A 103 6.91 4.69 -2.51
CA GLY A 103 6.09 5.88 -2.76
C GLY A 103 5.69 6.54 -1.44
N VAL A 104 5.22 5.72 -0.49
CA VAL A 104 4.88 6.14 0.88
C VAL A 104 5.54 5.21 1.89
N THR A 105 6.14 5.78 2.93
CA THR A 105 6.73 5.01 4.05
C THR A 105 6.43 5.65 5.40
N GLY A 106 6.72 4.96 6.51
CA GLY A 106 6.71 5.52 7.86
C GLY A 106 5.59 4.98 8.75
N SER A 107 4.98 5.84 9.56
CA SER A 107 3.93 5.48 10.53
C SER A 107 2.61 6.19 10.25
N ALA A 108 2.21 6.30 8.98
CA ALA A 108 0.94 6.90 8.57
C ALA A 108 -0.24 6.32 9.36
N SER A 109 -1.20 7.17 9.69
CA SER A 109 -2.48 6.67 10.21
C SER A 109 -3.35 6.14 9.06
N VAL A 110 -3.38 6.87 7.93
CA VAL A 110 -4.22 6.58 6.78
C VAL A 110 -3.49 6.89 5.46
N VAL A 111 -3.61 5.97 4.50
CA VAL A 111 -3.26 6.18 3.09
C VAL A 111 -4.49 5.91 2.24
N ASP A 112 -5.07 6.97 1.68
CA ASP A 112 -6.15 6.89 0.71
C ASP A 112 -5.58 7.06 -0.70
N ASN A 113 -5.67 6.01 -1.52
CA ASN A 113 -5.22 6.00 -2.89
C ASN A 113 -6.39 5.74 -3.85
N SER A 114 -6.63 6.69 -4.75
CA SER A 114 -7.44 6.52 -5.96
C SER A 114 -6.65 6.82 -7.25
N GLY A 115 -5.37 7.21 -7.12
CA GLY A 115 -4.41 7.36 -8.21
C GLY A 115 -3.36 6.25 -8.21
N THR A 116 -2.11 6.58 -8.53
CA THR A 116 -0.99 5.62 -8.53
C THR A 116 0.04 5.93 -7.45
N ILE A 117 0.33 4.95 -6.59
CA ILE A 117 1.49 4.95 -5.69
C ILE A 117 2.43 3.82 -6.15
N SER A 118 3.71 4.14 -6.37
CA SER A 118 4.66 3.15 -6.89
C SER A 118 6.07 3.25 -6.30
N ALA A 119 6.74 2.11 -6.23
CA ALA A 119 8.19 2.01 -6.01
C ALA A 119 8.86 1.37 -7.24
N SER A 120 9.75 2.09 -7.90
CA SER A 120 10.35 1.65 -9.17
C SER A 120 11.54 0.69 -9.02
N GLY A 121 12.18 0.68 -7.85
CA GLY A 121 13.31 -0.19 -7.57
C GLY A 121 12.88 -1.65 -7.41
N ALA A 122 13.71 -2.59 -7.88
CA ALA A 122 13.41 -4.02 -7.82
C ALA A 122 13.23 -4.56 -6.39
N SER A 123 13.82 -3.91 -5.38
CA SER A 123 13.62 -4.21 -3.94
C SER A 123 12.62 -3.27 -3.26
N GLY A 124 11.91 -2.44 -4.04
CA GLY A 124 11.06 -1.38 -3.52
C GLY A 124 9.68 -1.88 -3.07
N THR A 125 9.18 -1.26 -2.01
CA THR A 125 7.84 -1.47 -1.48
C THR A 125 7.01 -0.21 -1.67
N ALA A 126 5.95 -0.23 -2.48
CA ALA A 126 5.25 1.01 -2.83
C ALA A 126 4.64 1.74 -1.63
N VAL A 127 4.04 0.99 -0.71
CA VAL A 127 3.57 1.49 0.58
C VAL A 127 4.12 0.61 1.71
N ALA A 128 4.94 1.18 2.60
CA ALA A 128 5.54 0.46 3.72
C ALA A 128 5.27 1.16 5.05
N LEU A 129 4.36 0.62 5.88
CA LEU A 129 3.94 1.26 7.12
C LEU A 129 4.25 0.39 8.34
N SER A 130 4.82 1.02 9.38
CA SER A 130 5.33 0.35 10.56
C SER A 130 4.38 0.32 11.76
N SER A 131 3.34 1.14 11.73
CA SER A 131 2.29 1.21 12.76
C SER A 131 0.98 0.65 12.22
N ALA A 132 0.03 0.35 13.12
CA ALA A 132 -1.31 -0.03 12.70
C ALA A 132 -1.92 1.08 11.84
N SER A 133 -2.20 0.76 10.57
CA SER A 133 -2.56 1.74 9.55
C SER A 133 -3.82 1.33 8.80
N THR A 134 -4.56 2.30 8.26
CA THR A 134 -5.61 2.03 7.27
C THR A 134 -5.12 2.39 5.88
N VAL A 135 -5.20 1.45 4.93
CA VAL A 135 -4.86 1.68 3.53
C VAL A 135 -6.07 1.40 2.65
N ASN A 136 -6.56 2.43 1.98
CA ASN A 136 -7.68 2.36 1.05
C ASN A 136 -7.13 2.51 -0.37
N ASN A 137 -7.16 1.45 -1.17
CA ASN A 137 -6.85 1.52 -2.60
C ASN A 137 -8.15 1.40 -3.40
N THR A 138 -8.77 2.54 -3.69
CA THR A 138 -10.17 2.62 -4.12
C THR A 138 -10.31 3.19 -5.52
N GLY A 139 -11.06 2.46 -6.36
CA GLY A 139 -11.32 2.82 -7.75
C GLY A 139 -10.58 1.92 -8.74
N SER A 140 -11.19 1.71 -9.90
CA SER A 140 -10.72 0.75 -10.92
C SER A 140 -9.34 1.09 -11.50
N THR A 141 -8.94 2.36 -11.46
CA THR A 141 -7.61 2.82 -11.90
C THR A 141 -6.63 3.02 -10.74
N ALA A 142 -7.06 2.81 -9.49
CA ALA A 142 -6.20 2.97 -8.33
C ALA A 142 -5.16 1.86 -8.30
N LEU A 143 -3.89 2.25 -8.25
CA LEU A 143 -2.77 1.32 -8.31
C LEU A 143 -1.80 1.57 -7.15
N ILE A 144 -1.49 0.51 -6.41
CA ILE A 144 -0.31 0.43 -5.57
C ILE A 144 0.61 -0.62 -6.18
N SER A 145 1.79 -0.23 -6.65
CA SER A 145 2.71 -1.14 -7.37
C SER A 145 4.15 -0.99 -6.92
N GLY A 146 4.68 -1.98 -6.21
CA GLY A 146 6.11 -2.01 -5.85
C GLY A 146 6.89 -3.00 -6.69
N GLY A 147 8.16 -2.67 -6.95
CA GLY A 147 9.05 -3.57 -7.67
C GLY A 147 9.23 -4.92 -6.97
N LEU A 148 9.33 -4.93 -5.63
CA LEU A 148 9.27 -6.16 -4.85
C LEU A 148 7.88 -6.36 -4.26
N THR A 149 7.43 -5.44 -3.40
CA THR A 149 6.21 -5.59 -2.61
C THR A 149 5.23 -4.46 -2.91
N GLY A 150 3.96 -4.76 -3.16
CA GLY A 150 2.95 -3.71 -3.34
C GLY A 150 2.74 -2.91 -2.05
N LEU A 151 2.26 -3.61 -1.02
CA LEU A 151 1.89 -3.02 0.27
C LEU A 151 2.42 -3.87 1.42
N SER A 152 3.08 -3.25 2.39
CA SER A 152 3.55 -3.91 3.61
C SER A 152 3.05 -3.18 4.86
N LEU A 153 2.32 -3.88 5.73
CA LEU A 153 1.90 -3.39 7.05
C LEU A 153 2.58 -4.22 8.15
N SER A 154 3.64 -3.69 8.74
CA SER A 154 4.36 -4.41 9.80
C SER A 154 3.75 -4.19 11.19
N GLY A 155 2.96 -3.14 11.39
CA GLY A 155 2.19 -2.89 12.61
C GLY A 155 0.78 -3.48 12.61
N GLY A 156 0.41 -4.25 11.57
CA GLY A 156 -0.97 -4.65 11.29
C GLY A 156 -1.81 -3.51 10.71
N GLY A 157 -3.13 -3.66 10.74
CA GLY A 157 -4.06 -2.63 10.26
C GLY A 157 -5.17 -3.18 9.37
N THR A 158 -5.73 -2.29 8.55
CA THR A 158 -6.85 -2.60 7.64
C THR A 158 -6.49 -2.19 6.22
N ILE A 159 -6.74 -3.09 5.28
CA ILE A 159 -6.56 -2.88 3.85
C ILE A 159 -7.93 -3.02 3.19
N VAL A 160 -8.37 -1.99 2.48
CA VAL A 160 -9.55 -2.04 1.61
C VAL A 160 -9.08 -1.82 0.18
N ASN A 161 -9.26 -2.83 -0.66
CA ASN A 161 -8.82 -2.79 -2.05
C ASN A 161 -10.01 -3.00 -3.00
N SER A 162 -10.35 -1.98 -3.77
CA SER A 162 -11.21 -2.08 -4.97
C SER A 162 -10.48 -1.70 -6.26
N GLY A 163 -9.21 -1.31 -6.17
CA GLY A 163 -8.29 -1.13 -7.29
C GLY A 163 -7.34 -2.32 -7.46
N SER A 164 -6.09 -2.03 -7.84
CA SER A 164 -5.03 -3.02 -8.00
C SER A 164 -3.88 -2.80 -7.00
N ILE A 165 -3.46 -3.86 -6.31
CA ILE A 165 -2.23 -3.91 -5.51
C ILE A 165 -1.31 -4.97 -6.11
N ALA A 166 -0.07 -4.60 -6.43
CA ALA A 166 0.87 -5.46 -7.13
C ALA A 166 2.29 -5.42 -6.53
N GLY A 167 2.84 -6.60 -6.26
CA GLY A 167 4.28 -6.81 -6.08
C GLY A 167 4.86 -7.47 -7.33
N VAL A 168 5.68 -6.75 -8.09
CA VAL A 168 6.12 -7.22 -9.42
C VAL A 168 7.02 -8.45 -9.33
N LEU A 169 7.97 -8.45 -8.39
CA LEU A 169 8.93 -9.53 -8.19
C LEU A 169 8.69 -10.34 -6.91
N GLY A 170 7.85 -9.82 -6.01
CA GLY A 170 7.59 -10.39 -4.69
C GLY A 170 6.11 -10.44 -4.36
N GLN A 171 5.73 -9.98 -3.17
CA GLN A 171 4.38 -10.10 -2.64
C GLN A 171 3.49 -8.93 -3.04
N GLY A 172 2.21 -9.20 -3.33
CA GLY A 172 1.22 -8.13 -3.47
C GLY A 172 1.05 -7.37 -2.15
N VAL A 173 0.69 -8.11 -1.10
CA VAL A 173 0.48 -7.60 0.26
C VAL A 173 1.29 -8.43 1.26
N VAL A 174 1.91 -7.77 2.24
CA VAL A 174 2.54 -8.41 3.41
C VAL A 174 1.92 -7.86 4.70
N LEU A 175 1.47 -8.76 5.57
CA LEU A 175 0.96 -8.47 6.91
C LEU A 175 1.87 -9.14 7.95
N SER A 176 2.66 -8.35 8.70
CA SER A 176 3.59 -8.96 9.66
C SER A 176 2.98 -9.30 11.00
N GLN A 177 1.91 -8.60 11.39
CA GLN A 177 1.22 -8.75 12.68
C GLN A 177 -0.27 -9.08 12.50
N GLY A 178 -0.65 -9.60 11.33
CA GLY A 178 -2.03 -9.86 10.94
C GLY A 178 -2.75 -8.58 10.52
N GLY A 179 -4.05 -8.49 10.80
CA GLY A 179 -4.92 -7.39 10.38
C GLY A 179 -6.06 -7.87 9.49
N SER A 180 -6.74 -6.93 8.84
CA SER A 180 -7.86 -7.23 7.93
C SER A 180 -7.56 -6.81 6.49
N VAL A 181 -7.94 -7.66 5.54
CA VAL A 181 -7.93 -7.36 4.11
C VAL A 181 -9.34 -7.57 3.57
N SER A 182 -9.93 -6.53 3.01
CA SER A 182 -11.17 -6.59 2.23
C SER A 182 -10.83 -6.33 0.77
N ASN A 183 -10.77 -7.37 -0.05
CA ASN A 183 -10.45 -7.29 -1.46
C ASN A 183 -11.71 -7.46 -2.33
N SER A 184 -12.11 -6.42 -3.04
CA SER A 184 -13.07 -6.48 -4.16
C SER A 184 -12.44 -6.16 -5.51
N GLY A 185 -11.16 -5.76 -5.51
CA GLY A 185 -10.38 -5.52 -6.71
C GLY A 185 -9.40 -6.67 -7.00
N HIS A 186 -8.19 -6.30 -7.42
CA HIS A 186 -7.12 -7.22 -7.78
C HIS A 186 -5.93 -7.10 -6.83
N ILE A 187 -5.48 -8.22 -6.27
CA ILE A 187 -4.21 -8.30 -5.53
C ILE A 187 -3.35 -9.36 -6.21
N SER A 188 -2.13 -9.00 -6.58
CA SER A 188 -1.19 -9.90 -7.23
C SER A 188 0.23 -9.75 -6.69
N GLY A 189 0.93 -10.88 -6.60
CA GLY A 189 2.38 -10.87 -6.43
C GLY A 189 3.02 -12.11 -7.01
N ALA A 190 4.25 -11.97 -7.52
CA ALA A 190 4.99 -13.07 -8.09
C ALA A 190 5.22 -14.21 -7.08
N THR A 191 5.56 -13.90 -5.83
CA THR A 191 5.77 -14.92 -4.79
C THR A 191 4.48 -15.24 -4.04
N SER A 192 3.68 -14.22 -3.72
CA SER A 192 2.33 -14.41 -3.23
C SER A 192 1.42 -13.22 -3.50
N GLY A 193 0.12 -13.46 -3.63
CA GLY A 193 -0.86 -12.37 -3.64
C GLY A 193 -0.87 -11.67 -2.28
N ILE A 194 -1.10 -12.43 -1.22
CA ILE A 194 -1.03 -11.98 0.17
C ILE A 194 -0.11 -12.91 0.96
N GLU A 195 0.83 -12.35 1.73
CA GLU A 195 1.62 -13.05 2.71
C GLU A 195 1.31 -12.57 4.14
N ILE A 196 1.03 -13.51 5.04
CA ILE A 196 0.85 -13.30 6.47
C ILE A 196 2.03 -13.95 7.18
N THR A 197 2.89 -13.15 7.80
CA THR A 197 4.11 -13.66 8.46
C THR A 197 3.92 -13.84 9.98
N GLY A 198 2.85 -13.29 10.55
CA GLY A 198 2.58 -13.31 11.99
C GLY A 198 1.22 -12.72 12.34
N GLY A 199 0.82 -12.85 13.62
CA GLY A 199 -0.47 -12.38 14.13
C GLY A 199 -1.69 -13.14 13.60
N THR A 200 -2.88 -12.58 13.82
CA THR A 200 -4.15 -13.13 13.30
C THR A 200 -4.69 -12.27 12.18
N ALA A 201 -4.93 -12.87 11.02
CA ALA A 201 -5.45 -12.17 9.85
C ALA A 201 -6.92 -12.55 9.54
N LEU A 202 -7.68 -11.58 9.03
CA LEU A 202 -8.97 -11.79 8.39
C LEU A 202 -8.86 -11.34 6.93
N VAL A 203 -9.05 -12.25 5.99
CA VAL A 203 -9.04 -11.96 4.55
C VAL A 203 -10.42 -12.22 3.99
N THR A 204 -11.14 -11.18 3.61
CA THR A 204 -12.40 -11.29 2.85
C THR A 204 -12.11 -10.96 1.39
N ASN A 205 -12.39 -11.91 0.49
CA ASN A 205 -12.14 -11.76 -0.93
C ASN A 205 -13.42 -11.89 -1.75
N THR A 206 -13.83 -10.82 -2.41
CA THR A 206 -14.89 -10.79 -3.44
C THR A 206 -14.32 -10.52 -4.83
N GLY A 207 -13.05 -10.13 -4.92
CA GLY A 207 -12.32 -9.94 -6.17
C GLY A 207 -11.36 -11.09 -6.45
N THR A 208 -10.16 -10.76 -6.90
CA THR A 208 -9.15 -11.75 -7.29
C THR A 208 -7.87 -11.58 -6.48
N ILE A 209 -7.32 -12.69 -5.98
CA ILE A 209 -6.00 -12.77 -5.35
C ILE A 209 -5.15 -13.81 -6.10
N ILE A 210 -3.96 -13.40 -6.58
CA ILE A 210 -3.09 -14.24 -7.41
C ILE A 210 -1.65 -14.25 -6.90
N GLY A 211 -1.11 -15.46 -6.67
CA GLY A 211 0.32 -15.72 -6.69
C GLY A 211 0.77 -16.04 -8.11
N SER A 212 1.32 -15.08 -8.84
CA SER A 212 1.46 -15.14 -10.30
C SER A 212 2.74 -15.81 -10.80
N GLY A 213 3.76 -15.93 -9.95
CA GLY A 213 5.02 -16.59 -10.32
C GLY A 213 4.88 -18.11 -10.40
N ALA A 214 5.85 -18.77 -11.02
CA ALA A 214 5.85 -20.23 -11.22
C ALA A 214 5.83 -21.05 -9.91
N SER A 215 6.12 -20.44 -8.77
CA SER A 215 5.95 -21.03 -7.43
C SER A 215 5.07 -20.14 -6.53
N GLY A 216 4.31 -19.24 -7.15
CA GLY A 216 3.50 -18.25 -6.48
C GLY A 216 2.29 -18.87 -5.80
N VAL A 217 1.97 -18.37 -4.61
CA VAL A 217 0.81 -18.80 -3.80
C VAL A 217 -0.20 -17.66 -3.71
N GLY A 218 -1.50 -17.92 -3.89
CA GLY A 218 -2.54 -16.88 -3.75
C GLY A 218 -2.50 -16.21 -2.38
N VAL A 219 -2.78 -16.98 -1.33
CA VAL A 219 -2.68 -16.55 0.07
C VAL A 219 -1.73 -17.47 0.83
N LEU A 220 -0.63 -16.91 1.32
CA LEU A 220 0.41 -17.62 2.05
C LEU A 220 0.45 -17.16 3.50
N PHE A 221 0.23 -18.08 4.43
CA PHE A 221 0.69 -17.91 5.80
C PHE A 221 2.09 -18.54 5.88
N SER A 222 3.11 -17.71 6.12
CA SER A 222 4.47 -18.15 6.49
C SER A 222 4.68 -18.12 8.02
N GLY A 223 3.74 -17.50 8.74
CA GLY A 223 3.54 -17.59 10.17
C GLY A 223 2.12 -17.13 10.54
N GLY A 224 1.83 -16.97 11.83
CA GLY A 224 0.52 -16.50 12.30
C GLY A 224 -0.62 -17.50 12.08
N SER A 225 -1.86 -16.99 12.11
CA SER A 225 -3.07 -17.75 11.81
C SER A 225 -4.17 -16.84 11.26
N GLY A 226 -5.30 -17.38 10.79
CA GLY A 226 -6.37 -16.51 10.32
C GLY A 226 -7.61 -17.18 9.75
N THR A 227 -8.53 -16.31 9.33
CA THR A 227 -9.72 -16.69 8.56
C THR A 227 -9.61 -16.13 7.15
N ILE A 228 -9.80 -16.97 6.16
CA ILE A 228 -10.02 -16.57 4.77
C ILE A 228 -11.49 -16.82 4.46
N ASP A 229 -12.21 -15.77 4.10
CA ASP A 229 -13.60 -15.79 3.67
C ASP A 229 -13.68 -15.40 2.20
N ASN A 230 -13.83 -16.40 1.33
CA ASN A 230 -13.67 -16.24 -0.10
C ASN A 230 -15.01 -16.35 -0.83
N PHE A 231 -15.43 -15.25 -1.44
CA PHE A 231 -16.52 -15.14 -2.40
C PHE A 231 -16.02 -15.09 -3.86
N GLY A 232 -14.77 -14.68 -4.07
CA GLY A 232 -14.17 -14.48 -5.39
C GLY A 232 -13.19 -15.58 -5.79
N ASP A 233 -12.16 -15.17 -6.52
CA ASP A 233 -11.12 -16.06 -7.07
C ASP A 233 -9.82 -15.97 -6.26
N ILE A 234 -9.29 -17.11 -5.83
CA ILE A 234 -7.94 -17.22 -5.27
C ILE A 234 -7.16 -18.24 -6.10
N SER A 235 -5.97 -17.86 -6.56
CA SER A 235 -5.14 -18.72 -7.41
C SER A 235 -3.66 -18.64 -7.08
N GLY A 236 -2.94 -19.74 -7.25
CA GLY A 236 -1.48 -19.76 -7.21
C GLY A 236 -0.93 -20.52 -8.39
N ALA A 237 -0.17 -19.84 -9.25
CA ALA A 237 0.44 -20.44 -10.44
C ALA A 237 1.48 -21.53 -10.09
N GLY A 238 1.95 -21.57 -8.84
CA GLY A 238 2.74 -22.68 -8.29
C GLY A 238 1.94 -23.94 -7.96
N GLY A 239 0.64 -23.98 -8.23
CA GLY A 239 -0.25 -25.10 -7.94
C GLY A 239 -0.86 -25.05 -6.52
N THR A 240 -0.39 -24.18 -5.65
CA THR A 240 -0.97 -23.94 -4.31
C THR A 240 -1.67 -22.60 -4.28
N ALA A 241 -2.99 -22.59 -4.12
CA ALA A 241 -3.76 -21.36 -4.00
C ALA A 241 -3.70 -20.77 -2.59
N ILE A 242 -3.76 -21.63 -1.56
CA ILE A 242 -3.72 -21.23 -0.15
C ILE A 242 -2.75 -22.16 0.59
N ARG A 243 -1.89 -21.62 1.45
CA ARG A 243 -1.03 -22.42 2.34
C ARG A 243 -1.05 -21.87 3.76
N PHE A 244 -1.29 -22.73 4.74
CA PHE A 244 -1.25 -22.38 6.17
C PHE A 244 0.09 -22.78 6.82
N ALA A 245 0.64 -21.93 7.70
CA ALA A 245 1.92 -22.18 8.40
C ALA A 245 1.78 -23.05 9.68
N GLY A 246 0.55 -23.32 10.14
CA GLY A 246 0.26 -23.89 11.45
C GLY A 246 -0.83 -23.12 12.19
N GLY A 247 -0.94 -23.27 13.52
CA GLY A 247 -1.93 -22.52 14.32
C GLY A 247 -3.36 -23.02 14.14
N THR A 248 -4.36 -22.15 14.35
CA THR A 248 -5.78 -22.45 14.08
C THR A 248 -6.28 -21.57 12.95
N ASN A 249 -6.67 -22.17 11.83
CA ASN A 249 -7.13 -21.44 10.66
C ASN A 249 -8.51 -21.87 10.20
N GLN A 250 -9.19 -20.96 9.53
CA GLN A 250 -10.45 -21.22 8.88
C GLN A 250 -10.38 -20.78 7.42
N LEU A 251 -10.78 -21.67 6.52
CA LEU A 251 -11.07 -21.36 5.12
C LEU A 251 -12.58 -21.50 4.93
N ILE A 252 -13.22 -20.43 4.52
CA ILE A 252 -14.63 -20.38 4.13
C ILE A 252 -14.67 -20.15 2.63
N LEU A 253 -15.24 -21.10 1.90
CA LEU A 253 -15.50 -20.98 0.48
C LEU A 253 -16.99 -20.69 0.31
N GLU A 254 -17.31 -19.48 -0.12
CA GLU A 254 -18.67 -19.01 -0.29
C GLU A 254 -19.24 -19.36 -1.67
N ASN A 255 -20.54 -19.19 -1.81
CA ASN A 255 -21.26 -19.61 -3.00
C ASN A 255 -20.74 -18.91 -4.27
N GLY A 256 -20.28 -19.70 -5.24
CA GLY A 256 -19.73 -19.19 -6.51
C GLY A 256 -18.25 -18.79 -6.44
N SER A 257 -17.60 -18.93 -5.29
CA SER A 257 -16.16 -18.72 -5.17
C SER A 257 -15.35 -19.78 -5.91
N SER A 258 -14.13 -19.43 -6.32
CA SER A 258 -13.19 -20.38 -6.94
C SER A 258 -11.85 -20.40 -6.24
N LEU A 259 -11.32 -21.61 -6.09
CA LEU A 259 -9.95 -21.87 -5.70
C LEU A 259 -9.25 -22.59 -6.86
N ASN A 260 -8.26 -21.93 -7.46
CA ASN A 260 -7.45 -22.47 -8.55
C ASN A 260 -6.07 -22.87 -8.00
N GLY A 261 -5.99 -24.11 -7.52
CA GLY A 261 -4.84 -24.71 -6.85
C GLY A 261 -5.20 -25.34 -5.51
N ILE A 262 -4.22 -25.96 -4.87
CA ILE A 262 -4.34 -26.66 -3.59
C ILE A 262 -4.57 -25.66 -2.45
N ALA A 263 -5.47 -26.00 -1.52
CA ALA A 263 -5.50 -25.46 -0.16
C ALA A 263 -4.70 -26.39 0.77
N ASP A 264 -3.47 -26.00 1.09
CA ASP A 264 -2.57 -26.75 1.97
C ASP A 264 -2.82 -26.39 3.44
N GLY A 265 -3.53 -27.27 4.13
CA GLY A 265 -3.78 -27.25 5.57
C GLY A 265 -3.09 -28.39 6.33
N THR A 266 -1.94 -28.87 5.85
CA THR A 266 -1.23 -30.01 6.46
C THR A 266 -0.60 -29.68 7.83
N LEU A 267 -0.46 -28.39 8.16
CA LEU A 267 0.09 -27.90 9.43
C LEU A 267 -1.00 -27.22 10.27
N GLY A 268 -1.00 -27.48 11.58
CA GLY A 268 -1.93 -26.85 12.53
C GLY A 268 -3.33 -27.50 12.55
N VAL A 269 -4.30 -26.76 13.10
CA VAL A 269 -5.72 -27.12 13.16
C VAL A 269 -6.46 -26.26 12.14
N ASN A 270 -6.97 -26.87 11.08
CA ASN A 270 -7.61 -26.15 9.99
C ASN A 270 -9.05 -26.59 9.84
N THR A 271 -9.95 -25.62 9.70
CA THR A 271 -11.37 -25.85 9.41
C THR A 271 -11.66 -25.38 7.99
N LEU A 272 -12.25 -26.25 7.16
CA LEU A 272 -12.80 -25.89 5.87
C LEU A 272 -14.33 -25.84 5.99
N LEU A 273 -14.93 -24.71 5.64
CA LEU A 273 -16.36 -24.55 5.45
C LEU A 273 -16.63 -24.27 3.98
N VAL A 274 -17.55 -25.02 3.38
CA VAL A 274 -17.96 -24.83 1.98
C VAL A 274 -19.45 -24.52 1.94
N ASN A 275 -19.77 -23.33 1.48
CA ASN A 275 -21.13 -22.82 1.35
C ASN A 275 -21.51 -22.79 -0.14
N GLY A 276 -22.55 -23.53 -0.54
CA GLY A 276 -23.08 -23.49 -1.89
C GLY A 276 -22.17 -24.12 -2.95
N SER A 277 -22.11 -23.53 -4.15
CA SER A 277 -21.48 -24.09 -5.36
C SER A 277 -20.03 -23.64 -5.57
N ALA A 278 -19.21 -23.56 -4.52
CA ALA A 278 -17.81 -23.21 -4.66
C ALA A 278 -17.06 -24.22 -5.56
N THR A 279 -16.11 -23.75 -6.37
CA THR A 279 -15.32 -24.57 -7.28
C THR A 279 -13.88 -24.73 -6.78
N LEU A 280 -13.40 -25.98 -6.72
CA LEU A 280 -11.99 -26.29 -6.53
C LEU A 280 -11.45 -26.83 -7.87
N ALA A 281 -10.59 -26.06 -8.52
CA ALA A 281 -9.88 -26.47 -9.72
C ALA A 281 -8.41 -26.70 -9.35
N GLY A 282 -7.87 -27.88 -9.65
CA GLY A 282 -6.50 -28.29 -9.33
C GLY A 282 -5.78 -28.86 -10.54
#